data_AF-A0A087UJH9-F1
#
_entry.id   AF-A0A087UJH9-F1
#
_cell.length_a   1.000
_cell.length_b   1.000
_cell.length_c   1.000
_cell.angle_alpha   90.00
_cell.angle_beta   90.00
_cell.angle_gamma   90.00
#
_symmetry.space_group_name_H-M   'P 1'
#
loop_
_entity.id
_entity.type
_entity.pdbx_description
1 polymer ?
#
loop_
_entity_poly.entity_id
_entity_poly.type
_entity_poly.pdbx_seq_one_letter_code
_entity_poly.pdbx_strand_id
1 'polypeptide(L)'
;MAERCSNCITSYVFILFIWKMAALLKKRALAEFSMVLQEKPAKRLRIIKKVPSVTELDIDVLKSSSSGEALLFLLQVEEAIKGEVDALHLYNTLLDHFQKEREPAVRVKLVNILSQMVQGNLIEASTLFEDLQPLLKAETSHKVIAVFLATFHRIKNIDKDDKLHLHIFSLAKKYLSNRSHEVKCAALAVIGDFIALDDKSETFQKTLHLLADFSHDHEPRVRTEALNAL
;
A
#
# COMPACT_ATOMS: atom_id res chain seq x y z
N MET A 1 80.88 -50.57 38.88
CA MET A 1 81.11 -49.19 39.37
C MET A 1 81.09 -48.29 38.14
N ALA A 2 80.26 -47.23 38.17
CA ALA A 2 80.07 -46.17 37.16
C ALA A 2 79.51 -46.57 35.78
N GLU A 3 78.21 -46.35 35.57
CA GLU A 3 77.63 -45.81 34.33
C GLU A 3 76.11 -45.70 34.48
N ARG A 4 75.61 -44.58 35.03
CA ARG A 4 74.19 -44.18 34.89
C ARG A 4 73.95 -42.74 35.35
N CYS A 5 74.54 -41.77 34.66
CA CYS A 5 74.17 -40.34 34.80
C CYS A 5 74.29 -39.64 33.44
N SER A 6 73.25 -39.76 32.60
CA SER A 6 73.04 -38.87 31.45
C SER A 6 71.60 -38.84 30.91
N ASN A 7 70.70 -39.72 31.37
CA ASN A 7 69.34 -39.81 30.81
C ASN A 7 68.26 -39.01 31.57
N CYS A 8 68.62 -38.17 32.56
CA CYS A 8 67.62 -37.36 33.28
C CYS A 8 67.28 -36.00 32.63
N ILE A 9 68.12 -35.46 31.74
CA ILE A 9 67.91 -34.11 31.17
C ILE A 9 67.01 -34.16 29.92
N THR A 10 67.04 -35.25 29.16
CA THR A 10 66.25 -35.40 27.92
C THR A 10 64.76 -35.66 28.15
N SER A 11 64.36 -36.11 29.35
CA SER A 11 62.94 -36.38 29.66
C SER A 11 62.13 -35.08 29.90
N TYR A 12 62.73 -34.06 30.52
CA TYR A 12 62.04 -32.80 30.83
C TYR A 12 61.76 -31.94 29.59
N VAL A 13 62.67 -31.92 28.60
CA VAL A 13 62.47 -31.15 27.37
C VAL A 13 61.34 -31.74 26.51
N PHE A 14 61.20 -33.06 26.50
CA PHE A 14 60.16 -33.76 25.74
C PHE A 14 58.75 -33.53 26.35
N ILE A 15 58.65 -33.55 27.69
CA ILE A 15 57.39 -33.27 28.41
C ILE A 15 56.96 -31.81 28.22
N LEU A 16 57.89 -30.85 28.26
CA LEU A 16 57.60 -29.43 28.04
C LEU A 16 57.10 -29.15 26.61
N PHE A 17 57.64 -29.86 25.61
CA PHE A 17 57.25 -29.71 24.21
C PHE A 17 55.83 -30.26 23.95
N ILE A 18 55.49 -31.41 24.55
CA ILE A 18 54.15 -32.00 24.47
C ILE A 18 53.11 -31.09 25.14
N TRP A 19 53.42 -30.49 26.30
CA TRP A 19 52.50 -29.59 27.00
C TRP A 19 52.23 -28.29 26.23
N LYS A 20 53.26 -27.73 25.59
CA LYS A 20 53.14 -26.51 24.76
C LYS A 20 52.29 -26.76 23.50
N MET A 21 52.40 -27.95 22.90
CA MET A 21 51.58 -28.36 21.75
C MET A 21 50.12 -28.65 22.13
N ALA A 22 49.87 -29.30 23.26
CA ALA A 22 48.50 -29.51 23.78
C ALA A 22 47.78 -28.19 24.12
N ALA A 23 48.52 -27.20 24.66
CA ALA A 23 47.98 -25.87 24.92
C ALA A 23 47.70 -25.07 23.64
N LEU A 24 48.52 -25.23 22.59
CA LEU A 24 48.32 -24.59 21.29
C LEU A 24 47.14 -25.21 20.52
N LEU A 25 46.93 -26.52 20.63
CA LEU A 25 45.78 -27.23 20.05
C LEU A 25 44.47 -26.85 20.76
N LYS A 26 44.45 -26.72 22.10
CA LYS A 26 43.29 -26.18 22.83
C LYS A 26 42.96 -24.73 22.45
N LYS A 27 43.98 -23.88 22.21
CA LYS A 27 43.77 -22.49 21.76
C LYS A 27 43.25 -22.39 20.32
N ARG A 28 43.64 -23.31 19.43
CA ARG A 28 43.09 -23.38 18.05
C ARG A 28 41.66 -23.93 18.02
N ALA A 29 41.35 -24.96 18.81
CA ALA A 29 39.99 -25.52 18.88
C ALA A 29 38.94 -24.50 19.39
N LEU A 30 39.33 -23.62 20.33
CA LEU A 30 38.44 -22.59 20.88
C LEU A 30 38.25 -21.40 19.91
N ALA A 31 39.21 -21.15 19.02
CA ALA A 31 39.10 -20.10 17.99
C ALA A 31 38.16 -20.53 16.84
N GLU A 32 38.15 -21.80 16.45
CA GLU A 32 37.25 -22.32 15.40
C GLU A 32 35.80 -22.47 15.89
N PHE A 33 35.58 -22.82 17.17
CA PHE A 33 34.23 -22.89 17.75
C PHE A 33 33.64 -21.52 18.15
N SER A 34 34.48 -20.50 18.36
CA SER A 34 34.02 -19.13 18.67
C SER A 34 33.46 -18.39 17.45
N MET A 35 33.78 -18.84 16.23
CA MET A 35 33.19 -18.27 15.00
C MET A 35 31.79 -18.80 14.67
N VAL A 36 31.27 -19.79 15.41
CA VAL A 36 29.95 -20.40 15.14
C VAL A 36 28.84 -19.84 16.06
N LEU A 37 29.19 -19.03 17.06
CA LEU A 37 28.23 -18.29 17.89
C LEU A 37 28.18 -16.81 17.55
N GLN A 38 28.23 -16.46 16.26
CA GLN A 38 27.54 -15.26 15.84
C GLN A 38 26.05 -15.61 15.78
N GLU A 39 25.38 -15.52 16.94
CA GLU A 39 23.92 -15.39 16.98
C GLU A 39 23.56 -14.14 16.17
N LYS A 40 23.34 -14.34 14.86
CA LYS A 40 22.46 -13.46 14.10
C LYS A 40 21.20 -13.35 14.95
N PRO A 41 20.72 -12.14 15.30
CA PRO A 41 19.53 -12.02 16.11
C PRO A 41 18.46 -12.84 15.43
N ALA A 42 18.03 -13.94 16.08
CA ALA A 42 17.03 -14.81 15.54
C ALA A 42 15.83 -13.90 15.28
N LYS A 43 15.54 -13.65 14.00
CA LYS A 43 14.35 -12.90 13.59
C LYS A 43 13.21 -13.69 14.21
N ARG A 44 12.65 -13.16 15.31
CA ARG A 44 11.49 -13.74 15.97
C ARG A 44 10.46 -13.92 14.87
N LEU A 45 10.21 -15.15 14.47
CA LEU A 45 9.07 -15.49 13.66
C LEU A 45 7.88 -15.13 14.52
N ARG A 46 7.36 -13.91 14.32
CA ARG A 46 6.04 -13.57 14.84
C ARG A 46 5.11 -14.52 14.11
N ILE A 47 4.45 -15.38 14.88
CA ILE A 47 3.30 -16.11 14.39
C ILE A 47 2.34 -15.02 13.91
N ILE A 48 2.25 -14.86 12.59
CA ILE A 48 1.23 -14.03 11.97
C ILE A 48 -0.06 -14.75 12.35
N LYS A 49 -0.84 -14.15 13.25
CA LYS A 49 -2.20 -14.61 13.52
C LYS A 49 -2.87 -14.75 12.16
N LYS A 50 -3.44 -15.93 11.90
CA LYS A 50 -4.26 -16.18 10.73
C LYS A 50 -5.25 -15.03 10.63
N VAL A 51 -5.20 -14.26 9.55
CA VAL A 51 -6.17 -13.19 9.29
C VAL A 51 -7.54 -13.87 9.29
N PRO A 52 -8.47 -13.49 10.17
CA PRO A 52 -9.82 -14.04 10.13
C PRO A 52 -10.40 -13.77 8.74
N SER A 53 -10.97 -14.79 8.11
CA SER A 53 -11.77 -14.61 6.90
C SER A 53 -12.94 -13.66 7.19
N VAL A 54 -13.42 -12.85 6.23
CA VAL A 54 -14.53 -11.89 6.50
C VAL A 54 -15.77 -12.60 7.02
N THR A 55 -15.96 -13.88 6.72
CA THR A 55 -17.04 -14.71 7.27
C THR A 55 -17.01 -14.81 8.81
N GLU A 56 -15.89 -14.48 9.47
CA GLU A 56 -15.76 -14.35 10.93
C GLU A 56 -15.79 -12.89 11.42
N LEU A 57 -15.70 -11.91 10.50
CA LEU A 57 -15.74 -10.49 10.83
C LEU A 57 -17.19 -10.01 10.86
N ASP A 58 -17.63 -9.57 12.04
CA ASP A 58 -18.92 -8.91 12.19
C ASP A 58 -18.85 -7.48 11.62
N ILE A 59 -19.28 -7.32 10.37
CA ILE A 59 -19.24 -6.04 9.62
C ILE A 59 -20.13 -4.99 10.31
N ASP A 60 -21.17 -5.41 11.03
CA ASP A 60 -22.07 -4.50 11.74
C ASP A 60 -21.39 -3.75 12.89
N VAL A 61 -20.21 -4.20 13.34
CA VAL A 61 -19.37 -3.48 14.32
C VAL A 61 -19.04 -2.06 13.86
N LEU A 62 -18.93 -1.81 12.54
CA LEU A 62 -18.71 -0.46 12.01
C LEU A 62 -19.82 0.52 12.37
N LYS A 63 -21.06 0.04 12.61
CA LYS A 63 -22.20 0.93 12.92
C LYS A 63 -22.09 1.58 14.30
N SER A 64 -21.36 0.95 15.24
CA SER A 64 -21.19 1.42 16.61
C SER A 64 -19.77 1.84 16.99
N SER A 65 -18.83 1.76 16.04
CA SER A 65 -17.41 2.00 16.31
C SER A 65 -17.07 3.50 16.40
N SER A 66 -16.09 3.84 17.23
CA SER A 66 -15.40 5.14 17.15
C SER A 66 -14.51 5.20 15.91
N SER A 67 -14.14 6.39 15.43
CA SER A 67 -13.32 6.53 14.21
C SER A 67 -11.97 5.79 14.29
N GLY A 68 -11.36 5.69 15.48
CA GLY A 68 -10.12 4.94 15.68
C GLY A 68 -10.30 3.42 15.58
N GLU A 69 -11.37 2.90 16.19
CA GLU A 69 -11.73 1.49 16.11
C GLU A 69 -12.17 1.09 14.70
N ALA A 70 -12.95 1.96 14.05
CA ALA A 70 -13.36 1.80 12.67
C ALA A 70 -12.16 1.68 11.75
N LEU A 71 -11.14 2.54 11.90
CA LEU A 71 -9.93 2.44 11.07
C LEU A 71 -9.20 1.10 11.24
N LEU A 72 -9.06 0.61 12.48
CA LEU A 72 -8.42 -0.68 12.75
C LEU A 72 -9.23 -1.85 12.17
N PHE A 73 -10.55 -1.80 12.29
CA PHE A 73 -11.43 -2.80 11.72
C PHE A 73 -11.39 -2.79 10.19
N LEU A 74 -11.40 -1.62 9.55
CA LEU A 74 -11.30 -1.48 8.10
C LEU A 74 -9.98 -2.02 7.54
N LEU A 75 -8.88 -1.98 8.30
CA LEU A 75 -7.63 -2.63 7.91
C LEU A 75 -7.78 -4.17 7.87
N GLN A 76 -8.52 -4.75 8.81
CA GLN A 76 -8.81 -6.19 8.80
C GLN A 76 -9.73 -6.57 7.62
N VAL A 77 -10.75 -5.76 7.35
CA VAL A 77 -11.65 -5.93 6.20
C VAL A 77 -10.88 -5.90 4.88
N GLU A 78 -9.93 -4.98 4.72
CA GLU A 78 -9.09 -4.88 3.52
C GLU A 78 -8.29 -6.17 3.25
N GLU A 79 -7.70 -6.76 4.28
CA GLU A 79 -6.95 -8.01 4.14
C GLU A 79 -7.88 -9.17 3.77
N ALA A 80 -9.09 -9.16 4.32
CA ALA A 80 -10.02 -10.26 4.23
C ALA A 80 -10.90 -10.22 2.96
N ILE A 81 -11.05 -9.07 2.29
CA ILE A 81 -11.72 -8.92 0.97
C ILE A 81 -11.15 -9.85 -0.11
N LYS A 82 -9.91 -10.31 0.05
CA LYS A 82 -9.27 -11.27 -0.86
C LYS A 82 -9.83 -12.70 -0.76
N GLY A 83 -10.68 -12.98 0.23
CA GLY A 83 -11.34 -14.27 0.45
C GLY A 83 -12.81 -14.29 -0.01
N GLU A 84 -13.56 -15.29 0.46
CA GLU A 84 -15.02 -15.33 0.25
C GLU A 84 -15.73 -14.35 1.20
N VAL A 85 -16.45 -13.40 0.62
CA VAL A 85 -17.14 -12.32 1.33
C VAL A 85 -18.53 -12.13 0.75
N ASP A 86 -19.51 -11.84 1.60
CA ASP A 86 -20.77 -11.25 1.15
C ASP A 86 -20.52 -9.81 0.68
N ALA A 87 -20.15 -9.68 -0.60
CA ALA A 87 -19.74 -8.42 -1.20
C ALA A 87 -20.83 -7.35 -1.15
N LEU A 88 -22.10 -7.72 -1.38
CA LEU A 88 -23.19 -6.76 -1.41
C LEU A 88 -23.47 -6.21 -0.01
N HIS A 89 -23.51 -7.09 1.00
CA HIS A 89 -23.71 -6.67 2.39
C HIS A 89 -22.57 -5.76 2.87
N LEU A 90 -21.31 -6.11 2.55
CA LEU A 90 -20.15 -5.30 2.88
C LEU A 90 -20.23 -3.93 2.19
N TYR A 91 -20.48 -3.90 0.88
CA TYR A 91 -20.56 -2.68 0.08
C TYR A 91 -21.56 -1.67 0.66
N ASN A 92 -22.79 -2.12 0.92
CA ASN A 92 -23.84 -1.27 1.48
C ASN A 92 -23.47 -0.75 2.88
N THR A 93 -22.89 -1.60 3.72
CA THR A 93 -22.49 -1.22 5.08
C THR A 93 -21.37 -0.17 5.07
N LEU A 94 -20.42 -0.27 4.13
CA LEU A 94 -19.35 0.72 3.95
C LEU A 94 -19.90 2.08 3.49
N LEU A 95 -20.84 2.09 2.54
CA LEU A 95 -21.50 3.32 2.07
C LEU A 95 -22.30 4.00 3.18
N ASP A 96 -23.08 3.22 3.95
CA ASP A 96 -23.86 3.73 5.08
C ASP A 96 -22.95 4.34 6.16
N HIS A 97 -21.81 3.70 6.43
CA HIS A 97 -20.85 4.21 7.39
C HIS A 97 -20.14 5.47 6.88
N PHE A 98 -19.79 5.54 5.59
CA PHE A 98 -19.16 6.72 4.98
C PHE A 98 -19.98 8.00 5.20
N GLN A 99 -21.30 7.93 5.05
CA GLN A 99 -22.19 9.08 5.21
C GLN A 99 -22.22 9.63 6.65
N LYS A 100 -21.98 8.78 7.65
CA LYS A 100 -22.03 9.14 9.08
C LYS A 100 -20.67 9.55 9.63
N GLU A 101 -19.60 8.98 9.09
CA GLU A 101 -18.23 9.22 9.52
C GLU A 101 -17.82 10.66 9.24
N ARG A 102 -17.08 11.30 10.15
CA ARG A 102 -16.57 12.68 9.99
C ARG A 102 -15.06 12.72 9.81
N GLU A 103 -14.36 11.70 10.27
CA GLU A 103 -12.91 11.63 10.23
C GLU A 103 -12.41 11.36 8.80
N PRO A 104 -11.66 12.29 8.17
CA PRO A 104 -11.23 12.14 6.79
C PRO A 104 -10.36 10.90 6.54
N ALA A 105 -9.56 10.49 7.52
CA ALA A 105 -8.71 9.30 7.40
C ALA A 105 -9.55 8.01 7.23
N VAL A 106 -10.64 7.89 7.97
CA VAL A 106 -11.57 6.75 7.87
C VAL A 106 -12.29 6.79 6.53
N ARG A 107 -12.79 7.96 6.11
CA ARG A 107 -13.41 8.17 4.79
C ARG A 107 -12.50 7.77 3.62
N VAL A 108 -11.23 8.17 3.66
CA VAL A 108 -10.23 7.74 2.66
C VAL A 108 -10.11 6.21 2.66
N LYS A 109 -10.08 5.58 3.84
CA LYS A 109 -9.95 4.12 3.93
C LYS A 109 -11.16 3.41 3.34
N LEU A 110 -12.37 3.88 3.65
CA LEU A 110 -13.62 3.36 3.08
C LEU A 110 -13.60 3.39 1.55
N VAL A 111 -13.28 4.54 0.95
CA VAL A 111 -13.23 4.69 -0.51
C VAL A 111 -12.17 3.77 -1.14
N ASN A 112 -11.01 3.62 -0.50
CA ASN A 112 -9.99 2.68 -0.97
C ASN A 112 -10.46 1.23 -0.95
N ILE A 113 -11.22 0.83 0.07
CA ILE A 113 -11.80 -0.51 0.17
C ILE A 113 -12.84 -0.72 -0.94
N LEU A 114 -13.74 0.25 -1.14
CA LEU A 114 -14.72 0.20 -2.24
C LEU A 114 -14.05 0.10 -3.61
N SER A 115 -12.94 0.83 -3.81
CA SER A 115 -12.11 0.73 -5.01
C SER A 115 -11.54 -0.68 -5.22
N GLN A 116 -11.12 -1.36 -4.15
CA GLN A 116 -10.61 -2.74 -4.23
C GLN A 116 -11.73 -3.74 -4.56
N MET A 117 -12.94 -3.52 -4.07
CA MET A 117 -14.08 -4.38 -4.39
C MET A 117 -14.37 -4.38 -5.90
N VAL A 118 -14.32 -3.21 -6.54
CA VAL A 118 -14.48 -3.12 -8.01
C VAL A 118 -13.28 -3.74 -8.75
N GLN A 119 -12.06 -3.55 -8.26
CA GLN A 119 -10.88 -4.24 -8.83
C GLN A 119 -10.97 -5.78 -8.73
N GLY A 120 -11.60 -6.28 -7.66
CA GLY A 120 -11.87 -7.69 -7.46
C GLY A 120 -13.09 -8.23 -8.21
N ASN A 121 -13.74 -7.42 -9.07
CA ASN A 121 -15.00 -7.74 -9.74
C ASN A 121 -16.12 -8.17 -8.77
N LEU A 122 -16.10 -7.67 -7.53
CA LEU A 122 -17.14 -7.95 -6.53
C LEU A 122 -18.37 -7.05 -6.70
N ILE A 123 -18.17 -5.87 -7.30
CA ILE A 123 -19.19 -4.85 -7.58
C ILE A 123 -18.92 -4.28 -8.97
N GLU A 124 -19.98 -3.93 -9.70
CA GLU A 124 -19.87 -3.31 -11.02
C GLU A 124 -19.33 -1.87 -10.92
N ALA A 125 -18.49 -1.47 -11.88
CA ALA A 125 -17.88 -0.15 -11.89
C ALA A 125 -18.89 0.99 -12.08
N SER A 126 -19.97 0.74 -12.84
CA SER A 126 -21.10 1.66 -13.04
C SER A 126 -21.81 1.94 -11.71
N THR A 127 -22.17 0.91 -10.95
CA THR A 127 -22.80 1.02 -9.63
C THR A 127 -21.93 1.83 -8.67
N LEU A 128 -20.64 1.51 -8.60
CA LEU A 128 -19.69 2.29 -7.77
C LEU A 128 -19.70 3.77 -8.17
N PHE A 129 -19.62 4.07 -9.46
CA PHE A 129 -19.59 5.46 -9.91
C PHE A 129 -20.88 6.20 -9.55
N GLU A 130 -22.05 5.60 -9.79
CA GLU A 130 -23.35 6.19 -9.50
C GLU A 130 -23.54 6.48 -8.01
N ASP A 131 -23.10 5.58 -7.12
CA ASP A 131 -23.21 5.76 -5.68
C ASP A 131 -22.19 6.78 -5.13
N LEU A 132 -20.96 6.79 -5.66
CA LEU A 132 -19.90 7.67 -5.17
C LEU A 132 -19.98 9.09 -5.72
N GLN A 133 -20.56 9.29 -6.91
CA GLN A 133 -20.70 10.62 -7.51
C GLN A 133 -21.44 11.65 -6.62
N PRO A 134 -22.61 11.36 -6.02
CA PRO A 134 -23.27 12.29 -5.11
C PRO A 134 -22.44 12.54 -3.84
N LEU A 135 -21.76 11.52 -3.31
CA LEU A 135 -20.90 11.64 -2.13
C LEU A 135 -19.70 12.57 -2.38
N LEU A 136 -19.07 12.45 -3.55
CA LEU A 136 -17.98 13.34 -3.99
C LEU A 136 -18.43 14.81 -4.07
N LYS A 137 -19.68 15.08 -4.49
CA LYS A 137 -20.21 16.46 -4.57
C LYS A 137 -20.42 17.07 -3.18
N ALA A 138 -20.73 16.26 -2.18
CA ALA A 138 -20.95 16.71 -0.80
C ALA A 138 -19.65 16.76 0.03
N GLU A 139 -18.55 16.21 -0.47
CA GLU A 139 -17.29 16.12 0.27
C GLU A 139 -16.54 17.45 0.34
N THR A 140 -15.93 17.72 1.49
CA THR A 140 -15.19 18.95 1.79
C THR A 140 -13.69 18.72 1.94
N SER A 141 -13.29 17.49 2.31
CA SER A 141 -11.89 17.13 2.48
C SER A 141 -11.18 16.95 1.14
N HIS A 142 -10.16 17.77 0.87
CA HIS A 142 -9.34 17.67 -0.34
C HIS A 142 -8.70 16.29 -0.52
N LYS A 143 -8.30 15.65 0.59
CA LYS A 143 -7.73 14.29 0.56
C LYS A 143 -8.74 13.26 0.11
N VAL A 144 -9.98 13.35 0.61
CA VAL A 144 -11.04 12.40 0.25
C VAL A 144 -11.46 12.62 -1.21
N ILE A 145 -11.59 13.88 -1.64
CA ILE A 145 -11.88 14.24 -3.05
C ILE A 145 -10.81 13.65 -3.99
N ALA A 146 -9.52 13.81 -3.67
CA ALA A 146 -8.45 13.26 -4.49
C ALA A 146 -8.52 11.72 -4.57
N VAL A 147 -8.89 11.05 -3.48
CA VAL A 147 -9.06 9.58 -3.45
C VAL A 147 -10.28 9.12 -4.25
N PHE A 148 -11.38 9.87 -4.26
CA PHE A 148 -12.51 9.61 -5.17
C PHE A 148 -12.08 9.68 -6.64
N LEU A 149 -11.38 10.76 -7.03
CA LEU A 149 -10.90 10.92 -8.40
C LEU A 149 -9.93 9.80 -8.80
N ALA A 150 -9.00 9.43 -7.90
CA ALA A 150 -8.12 8.28 -8.12
C ALA A 150 -8.86 6.94 -8.20
N THR A 151 -10.00 6.81 -7.49
CA THR A 151 -10.87 5.62 -7.58
C THR A 151 -11.55 5.56 -8.94
N PHE A 152 -12.08 6.67 -9.45
CA PHE A 152 -12.65 6.75 -10.79
C PHE A 152 -11.61 6.56 -11.89
N HIS A 153 -10.38 7.03 -11.67
CA HIS A 153 -9.26 6.79 -12.58
C HIS A 153 -9.02 5.30 -12.82
N ARG A 154 -9.08 4.49 -11.74
CA ARG A 154 -8.87 3.04 -11.81
C ARG A 154 -9.94 2.31 -12.62
N ILE A 155 -11.15 2.87 -12.75
CA ILE A 155 -12.25 2.27 -13.54
C ILE A 155 -11.84 2.05 -14.99
N LYS A 156 -10.99 2.93 -15.57
CA LYS A 156 -10.48 2.80 -16.94
C LYS A 156 -9.92 1.42 -17.28
N ASN A 157 -9.26 0.79 -16.30
CA ASN A 157 -8.59 -0.50 -16.51
C ASN A 157 -9.48 -1.69 -16.19
N ILE A 158 -10.67 -1.46 -15.65
CA ILE A 158 -11.61 -2.49 -15.18
C ILE A 158 -12.77 -2.61 -16.16
N ASP A 159 -13.32 -1.48 -16.58
CA ASP A 159 -14.49 -1.40 -17.44
C ASP A 159 -14.13 -0.83 -18.82
N LYS A 160 -14.95 -1.11 -19.83
CA LYS A 160 -14.76 -0.66 -21.21
C LYS A 160 -15.92 0.18 -21.73
N ASP A 161 -16.84 0.61 -20.87
CA ASP A 161 -17.96 1.47 -21.25
C ASP A 161 -17.48 2.90 -21.47
N ASP A 162 -17.33 3.26 -22.74
CA ASP A 162 -16.99 4.61 -23.17
C ASP A 162 -17.96 5.67 -22.61
N LYS A 163 -19.24 5.33 -22.39
CA LYS A 163 -20.19 6.28 -21.81
C LYS A 163 -19.83 6.60 -20.36
N LEU A 164 -19.59 5.58 -19.53
CA LEU A 164 -19.13 5.76 -18.15
C LEU A 164 -17.83 6.56 -18.12
N HIS A 165 -16.90 6.22 -19.00
CA HIS A 165 -15.62 6.90 -19.10
C HIS A 165 -15.75 8.39 -19.48
N LEU A 166 -16.61 8.73 -20.43
CA LEU A 166 -16.91 10.13 -20.77
C LEU A 166 -17.56 10.88 -19.60
N HIS A 167 -18.41 10.23 -18.80
CA HIS A 167 -18.96 10.84 -17.58
C HIS A 167 -17.86 11.14 -16.56
N ILE A 168 -16.96 10.19 -16.31
CA ILE A 168 -15.80 10.36 -15.42
C ILE A 168 -14.91 11.52 -15.90
N PHE A 169 -14.59 11.57 -17.19
CA PHE A 169 -13.81 12.64 -17.81
C PHE A 169 -14.46 14.01 -17.60
N SER A 170 -15.77 14.11 -17.87
CA SER A 170 -16.53 15.36 -17.70
C SER A 170 -16.59 15.82 -16.23
N LEU A 171 -16.60 14.87 -15.29
CA LEU A 171 -16.59 15.13 -13.86
C LEU A 171 -15.23 15.66 -13.42
N ALA A 172 -14.13 15.02 -13.84
CA ALA A 172 -12.77 15.42 -13.49
C ALA A 172 -12.46 16.87 -13.91
N LYS A 173 -12.91 17.29 -15.10
CA LYS A 173 -12.76 18.69 -15.58
C LYS A 173 -13.31 19.72 -14.60
N LYS A 174 -14.38 19.40 -13.85
CA LYS A 174 -14.98 20.31 -12.86
C LYS A 174 -14.10 20.52 -11.62
N TYR A 175 -13.20 19.58 -11.33
CA TYR A 175 -12.34 19.61 -10.15
C TYR A 175 -10.97 20.27 -10.40
N LEU A 176 -10.64 20.65 -11.64
CA LEU A 176 -9.42 21.39 -11.97
C LEU A 176 -9.35 22.81 -11.38
N SER A 177 -10.51 23.41 -11.09
CA SER A 177 -10.59 24.71 -10.42
C SER A 177 -10.41 24.64 -8.90
N ASN A 178 -10.18 23.44 -8.35
CA ASN A 178 -9.97 23.27 -6.91
C ASN A 178 -8.66 23.94 -6.46
N ARG A 179 -8.67 24.53 -5.27
CA ARG A 179 -7.49 25.16 -4.65
C ARG A 179 -6.38 24.16 -4.29
N SER A 180 -6.73 22.90 -4.02
CA SER A 180 -5.77 21.87 -3.62
C SER A 180 -5.08 21.28 -4.83
N HIS A 181 -3.75 21.31 -4.82
CA HIS A 181 -2.94 20.67 -5.83
C HIS A 181 -3.15 19.15 -5.89
N GLU A 182 -3.41 18.47 -4.76
CA GLU A 182 -3.70 17.03 -4.74
C GLU A 182 -4.93 16.69 -5.59
N VAL A 183 -5.97 17.53 -5.50
CA VAL A 183 -7.21 17.36 -6.28
C VAL A 183 -6.96 17.67 -7.76
N LYS A 184 -6.23 18.74 -8.06
CA LYS A 184 -5.84 19.08 -9.44
C LYS A 184 -5.05 17.95 -10.09
N CYS A 185 -4.02 17.43 -9.42
CA CYS A 185 -3.22 16.31 -9.91
C CYS A 185 -4.10 15.07 -10.18
N ALA A 186 -4.96 14.70 -9.23
CA ALA A 186 -5.85 13.55 -9.43
C ALA A 186 -6.82 13.76 -10.61
N ALA A 187 -7.33 14.98 -10.81
CA ALA A 187 -8.17 15.31 -11.95
C ALA A 187 -7.40 15.28 -13.28
N LEU A 188 -6.16 15.78 -13.31
CA LEU A 188 -5.29 15.76 -14.49
C LEU A 188 -4.93 14.33 -14.90
N ALA A 189 -4.63 13.46 -13.95
CA ALA A 189 -4.38 12.04 -14.20
C ALA A 189 -5.57 11.38 -14.91
N VAL A 190 -6.80 11.63 -14.43
CA VAL A 190 -8.03 11.16 -15.10
C VAL A 190 -8.15 11.77 -16.50
N ILE A 191 -7.90 13.06 -16.66
CA ILE A 191 -8.07 13.72 -17.97
C ILE A 191 -7.08 13.19 -19.01
N GLY A 192 -5.80 13.04 -18.65
CA GLY A 192 -4.77 12.50 -19.54
C GLY A 192 -5.10 11.10 -20.02
N ASP A 193 -5.56 10.25 -19.11
CA ASP A 193 -5.85 8.86 -19.45
C ASP A 193 -7.13 8.70 -20.28
N PHE A 194 -8.10 9.58 -20.14
CA PHE A 194 -9.39 9.48 -20.82
C PHE A 194 -9.48 10.34 -22.09
N ILE A 195 -8.41 11.06 -22.44
CA ILE A 195 -8.40 12.03 -23.56
C ILE A 195 -8.70 11.39 -24.93
N ALA A 196 -8.31 10.13 -25.13
CA ALA A 196 -8.49 9.41 -26.39
C ALA A 196 -9.97 9.04 -26.68
N LEU A 197 -10.87 9.21 -25.72
CA LEU A 197 -12.29 8.88 -25.88
C LEU A 197 -13.11 10.01 -26.50
N ASP A 198 -12.55 11.22 -26.56
CA ASP A 198 -13.18 12.39 -27.16
C ASP A 198 -12.66 12.58 -28.59
N ASP A 199 -13.01 11.64 -29.47
CA ASP A 199 -12.56 11.53 -30.87
C ASP A 199 -13.05 12.69 -31.77
N LYS A 200 -13.70 13.70 -31.17
CA LYS A 200 -13.97 14.98 -31.81
C LYS A 200 -12.69 15.79 -31.76
N SER A 201 -12.02 15.90 -32.91
CA SER A 201 -10.77 16.65 -33.10
C SER A 201 -10.74 18.00 -32.36
N GLU A 202 -11.87 18.71 -32.24
CA GLU A 202 -11.94 19.98 -31.53
C GLU A 202 -11.80 19.84 -30.00
N THR A 203 -12.47 18.85 -29.38
CA THR A 203 -12.41 18.67 -27.92
C THR A 203 -11.10 18.07 -27.47
N PHE A 204 -10.51 17.19 -28.29
CA PHE A 204 -9.16 16.68 -28.10
C PHE A 204 -8.14 17.82 -28.05
N GLN A 205 -8.14 18.70 -29.05
CA GLN A 205 -7.22 19.86 -29.11
C GLN A 205 -7.44 20.83 -27.94
N LYS A 206 -8.69 21.10 -27.56
CA LYS A 206 -9.02 21.90 -26.36
C LYS A 206 -8.46 21.28 -25.08
N THR A 207 -8.49 19.95 -24.97
CA THR A 207 -7.98 19.24 -23.80
C THR A 207 -6.44 19.24 -23.79
N LEU A 208 -5.78 19.11 -24.93
CA LEU A 208 -4.32 19.27 -25.03
C LEU A 208 -3.88 20.70 -24.65
N HIS A 209 -4.59 21.73 -25.12
CA HIS A 209 -4.31 23.11 -24.73
C HIS A 209 -4.47 23.29 -23.22
N LEU A 210 -5.53 22.73 -22.63
CA LEU A 210 -5.74 22.76 -21.18
C LEU A 210 -4.57 22.11 -20.42
N LEU A 211 -4.10 20.95 -20.84
CA LEU A 211 -2.93 20.29 -20.23
C LEU A 211 -1.65 21.13 -20.41
N ALA A 212 -1.46 21.74 -21.58
CA ALA A 212 -0.34 22.64 -21.83
C ALA A 212 -0.39 23.88 -20.89
N ASP A 213 -1.57 24.44 -20.62
CA ASP A 213 -1.72 25.53 -19.65
C ASP A 213 -1.30 25.09 -18.24
N PHE A 214 -1.72 23.89 -17.80
CA PHE A 214 -1.35 23.35 -16.50
C PHE A 214 0.13 22.95 -16.39
N SER A 215 0.82 22.69 -17.51
CA SER A 215 2.27 22.48 -17.50
C SER A 215 3.06 23.74 -17.05
N HIS A 216 2.40 24.90 -17.00
CA HIS A 216 2.92 26.17 -16.49
C HIS A 216 2.29 26.60 -15.15
N ASP A 217 1.54 25.73 -14.45
CA ASP A 217 0.95 26.05 -13.13
C ASP A 217 2.04 26.44 -12.12
N HIS A 218 1.70 27.29 -11.15
CA HIS A 218 2.62 27.71 -10.09
C HIS A 218 3.12 26.53 -9.25
N GLU A 219 2.27 25.53 -9.02
CA GLU A 219 2.61 24.36 -8.22
C GLU A 219 3.40 23.32 -9.03
N PRO A 220 4.64 22.98 -8.62
CA PRO A 220 5.48 22.01 -9.35
C PRO A 220 4.81 20.64 -9.53
N ARG A 221 4.07 20.15 -8.53
CA ARG A 221 3.38 18.84 -8.63
C ARG A 221 2.32 18.84 -9.73
N VAL A 222 1.60 19.95 -9.89
CA VAL A 222 0.58 20.10 -10.93
C VAL A 222 1.23 20.15 -12.31
N ARG A 223 2.35 20.86 -12.44
CA ARG A 223 3.13 20.88 -13.70
C ARG A 223 3.59 19.49 -14.12
N THR A 224 4.18 18.74 -13.18
CA THR A 224 4.65 17.37 -13.45
C THR A 224 3.50 16.47 -13.89
N GLU A 225 2.35 16.54 -13.22
CA GLU A 225 1.21 15.70 -13.58
C GLU A 225 0.61 16.08 -14.94
N ALA A 226 0.54 17.38 -15.25
CA ALA A 226 0.08 17.84 -16.56
C ALA A 226 1.02 17.37 -17.70
N LEU A 227 2.33 17.34 -17.46
CA LEU A 227 3.30 16.81 -18.42
C LEU A 227 3.22 15.29 -18.57
N ASN A 228 2.91 14.56 -17.49
CA ASN A 228 2.67 13.11 -17.56
C ASN A 228 1.37 12.76 -18.32
N ALA A 229 0.40 13.67 -18.31
CA ALA A 229 -0.90 13.52 -18.96
C ALA A 229 -0.89 13.85 -20.46
N LEU A 230 0.18 14.51 -20.96
CA LEU A 230 0.40 14.83 -22.36
C LEU A 230 1.07 13.68 -23.12
#